data_AF-A0A842TKT2-F1
#
_entry.id   AF-A0A842TKT2-F1
#
_cell.length_a   1.000
_cell.length_b   1.000
_cell.length_c   1.000
_cell.angle_alpha   90.00
_cell.angle_beta   90.00
_cell.angle_gamma   90.00
#
_symmetry.space_group_name_H-M   'P 1'
#
loop_
_entity.id
_entity.type
_entity.pdbx_description
1 polymer ?
#
loop_
_entity_poly.entity_id
_entity_poly.type
_entity_poly.pdbx_seq_one_letter_code
_entity_poly.pdbx_strand_id
1 'polypeptide(L)'
;MPTEEDKDEVEGSKEYLDEDEDEDWDEEEYDDDIDPEETIQQIVQLLAQVCNNSSVPRNIRRAADEAIQILESDKGTPAHKASNAISILDEISQDPNCPLYARTKIWNTVSLLETIQD
;
A
#
# COMPACT_ATOMS: atom_id res chain seq x y z
N MET A 1 36.57 -37.22 44.32
CA MET A 1 35.91 -37.29 45.63
C MET A 1 34.46 -36.90 45.43
N PRO A 2 33.54 -37.61 46.13
CA PRO A 2 32.10 -37.56 45.95
C PRO A 2 31.55 -36.28 46.62
N THR A 3 30.29 -35.90 46.48
CA THR A 3 29.11 -36.50 47.13
C THR A 3 27.90 -35.71 46.61
N GLU A 4 26.83 -36.36 46.15
CA GLU A 4 25.57 -36.55 46.91
C GLU A 4 24.85 -35.20 47.07
N GLU A 5 23.58 -35.00 46.76
CA GLU A 5 22.34 -35.77 46.94
C GLU A 5 21.26 -34.65 46.72
N ASP A 6 20.01 -34.81 46.33
CA ASP A 6 19.03 -35.89 46.25
C ASP A 6 17.95 -35.35 45.29
N LYS A 7 17.48 -36.13 44.32
CA LYS A 7 16.20 -36.88 44.36
C LYS A 7 14.98 -36.04 44.67
N ASP A 8 14.06 -36.03 43.70
CA ASP A 8 12.66 -36.48 43.83
C ASP A 8 11.98 -36.09 42.49
N GLU A 9 11.80 -37.03 41.57
CA GLU A 9 10.51 -37.72 41.36
C GLU A 9 9.32 -36.77 41.51
N VAL A 10 8.68 -36.36 40.40
CA VAL A 10 7.24 -36.62 40.22
C VAL A 10 6.92 -36.70 38.72
N GLU A 11 6.41 -37.86 38.37
CA GLU A 11 5.61 -38.24 37.22
C GLU A 11 4.50 -37.20 36.91
N GLY A 12 4.32 -36.86 35.64
CA GLY A 12 3.30 -35.87 35.28
C GLY A 12 3.21 -35.72 33.78
N SER A 13 2.66 -36.73 33.12
CA SER A 13 2.02 -36.60 31.81
C SER A 13 1.15 -35.35 31.80
N LYS A 14 1.60 -34.31 31.11
CA LYS A 14 0.82 -33.09 30.94
C LYS A 14 -0.32 -33.41 29.98
N GLU A 15 -1.43 -33.79 30.58
CA GLU A 15 -2.76 -33.86 29.99
C GLU A 15 -3.06 -32.49 29.39
N TYR A 16 -3.05 -32.41 28.05
CA TYR A 16 -3.54 -31.25 27.32
C TYR A 16 -5.01 -31.48 27.06
N LEU A 17 -5.87 -31.04 27.99
CA LEU A 17 -7.26 -30.71 27.70
C LEU A 17 -7.67 -29.57 28.64
N ASP A 18 -7.83 -28.39 28.06
CA ASP A 18 -8.92 -27.48 28.42
C ASP A 18 -9.41 -26.94 27.07
N GLU A 19 -10.42 -27.63 26.55
CA GLU A 19 -11.40 -27.08 25.62
C GLU A 19 -12.17 -25.97 26.35
N ASP A 20 -12.73 -25.01 25.62
CA ASP A 20 -13.57 -23.88 26.07
C ASP A 20 -12.87 -22.51 26.15
N GLU A 21 -12.59 -21.94 24.99
CA GLU A 21 -13.09 -20.59 24.70
C GLU A 21 -13.51 -20.61 23.23
N ASP A 22 -14.81 -20.85 23.01
CA ASP A 22 -15.50 -20.48 21.78
C ASP A 22 -15.34 -18.95 21.62
N GLU A 23 -14.16 -18.51 21.19
CA GLU A 23 -14.03 -17.22 20.54
C GLU A 23 -14.81 -17.36 19.24
N ASP A 24 -16.08 -16.96 19.31
CA ASP A 24 -16.89 -16.58 18.18
C ASP A 24 -16.19 -15.37 17.54
N TRP A 25 -15.13 -15.68 16.79
CA TRP A 25 -14.54 -14.76 15.84
C TRP A 25 -15.67 -14.51 14.85
N ASP A 26 -16.42 -13.43 15.07
CA ASP A 26 -17.24 -12.82 14.04
C ASP A 26 -16.32 -12.69 12.83
N GLU A 27 -16.42 -13.64 11.89
CA GLU A 27 -15.92 -13.52 10.53
C GLU A 27 -16.76 -12.40 9.89
N GLU A 28 -16.50 -11.16 10.32
CA GLU A 28 -16.83 -9.99 9.53
C GLU A 28 -16.03 -10.20 8.24
N GLU A 29 -16.73 -10.72 7.24
CA GLU A 29 -16.31 -10.76 5.85
C GLU A 29 -16.05 -9.29 5.47
N TYR A 30 -14.80 -8.83 5.67
CA TYR A 30 -14.33 -7.58 5.13
C TYR A 30 -14.36 -7.78 3.61
N ASP A 31 -15.46 -7.38 2.97
CA ASP A 31 -15.53 -7.15 1.54
C ASP A 31 -14.44 -6.10 1.23
N ASP A 32 -13.25 -6.56 0.85
CA ASP A 32 -12.11 -5.77 0.41
C ASP A 32 -12.34 -5.30 -1.05
N ASP A 33 -13.59 -4.95 -1.37
CA ASP A 33 -14.00 -4.44 -2.68
C ASP A 33 -13.39 -3.04 -2.84
N ILE A 34 -12.20 -3.00 -3.44
CA ILE A 34 -11.49 -1.76 -3.78
C ILE A 34 -12.39 -0.93 -4.70
N ASP A 35 -12.93 0.19 -4.21
CA ASP A 35 -13.61 1.15 -5.07
C ASP A 35 -12.55 1.90 -5.91
N PRO A 36 -12.53 1.70 -7.24
CA PRO A 36 -11.56 2.36 -8.09
C PRO A 36 -11.70 3.88 -8.06
N GLU A 37 -12.90 4.42 -7.84
CA GLU A 37 -13.13 5.87 -7.80
C GLU A 37 -12.55 6.49 -6.52
N GLU A 38 -12.75 5.86 -5.36
CA GLU A 38 -12.13 6.31 -4.11
C GLU A 38 -10.60 6.25 -4.18
N THR A 39 -10.08 5.17 -4.76
CA THR A 39 -8.64 4.99 -4.95
C THR A 39 -8.06 6.06 -5.89
N ILE A 40 -8.75 6.37 -6.99
CA ILE A 40 -8.38 7.46 -7.90
C ILE A 40 -8.37 8.81 -7.17
N GLN A 41 -9.38 9.11 -6.36
CA GLN A 41 -9.41 10.36 -5.59
C GLN A 41 -8.24 10.46 -4.61
N GLN A 42 -7.90 9.36 -3.93
CA GLN A 42 -6.73 9.30 -3.05
C GLN A 42 -5.43 9.58 -3.83
N ILE A 43 -5.28 8.97 -5.00
CA ILE A 43 -4.14 9.19 -5.90
C ILE A 43 -4.04 10.65 -6.32
N VAL A 44 -5.15 11.27 -6.74
CA VAL A 44 -5.19 12.68 -7.16
C VAL A 44 -4.71 13.59 -6.02
N GLN A 45 -5.14 13.32 -4.78
CA GLN A 45 -4.67 14.09 -3.62
C GLN A 45 -3.17 13.94 -3.38
N LEU A 46 -2.62 12.74 -3.53
CA LEU A 46 -1.18 12.49 -3.38
C LEU A 46 -0.36 13.22 -4.45
N LEU A 47 -0.79 13.17 -5.71
CA LEU A 47 -0.14 13.86 -6.83
C LEU A 47 -0.28 15.39 -6.70
N ALA A 48 -1.42 15.89 -6.24
CA ALA A 48 -1.63 17.32 -6.02
C ALA A 48 -0.63 17.89 -5.00
N GLN A 49 -0.23 17.12 -3.99
CA GLN A 49 0.82 17.52 -3.04
C GLN A 49 2.19 17.64 -3.71
N VAL A 50 2.47 16.86 -4.74
CA VAL A 50 3.70 16.97 -5.55
C VAL A 50 3.61 18.20 -6.46
N CYS A 51 2.47 18.42 -7.14
CA CYS A 51 2.23 19.57 -8.01
C CYS A 51 2.33 20.93 -7.28
N ASN A 52 1.84 21.00 -6.04
CA ASN A 52 1.82 22.25 -5.27
C ASN A 52 3.13 22.55 -4.53
N ASN A 53 4.09 21.63 -4.53
CA ASN A 53 5.35 21.81 -3.81
C ASN A 53 6.38 22.57 -4.67
N SER A 54 6.69 23.80 -4.28
CA SER A 54 7.66 24.65 -5.01
C SER A 54 9.09 24.12 -5.03
N SER A 55 9.45 23.20 -4.13
CA SER A 55 10.75 22.54 -4.10
C SER A 55 10.88 21.42 -5.13
N VAL A 56 9.78 21.05 -5.80
CA VAL A 56 9.77 20.05 -6.88
C VAL A 56 10.00 20.75 -8.24
N PRO A 57 10.94 20.25 -9.06
CA PRO A 57 11.18 20.77 -10.41
C PRO A 57 9.93 20.85 -11.29
N ARG A 58 9.89 21.85 -12.18
CA ARG A 58 8.71 22.16 -13.00
C ARG A 58 8.26 21.00 -13.90
N ASN A 59 9.20 20.22 -14.43
CA ASN A 59 8.90 19.07 -15.28
C ASN A 59 8.12 17.99 -14.52
N ILE A 60 8.56 17.64 -13.30
CA ILE A 60 7.90 16.64 -12.44
C ILE A 60 6.50 17.12 -12.03
N ARG A 61 6.38 18.40 -11.63
CA ARG A 61 5.08 18.98 -11.30
C ARG A 61 4.11 18.95 -12.48
N ARG A 62 4.60 19.24 -13.69
CA ARG A 62 3.78 19.21 -14.91
C ARG A 62 3.31 17.80 -15.24
N ALA A 63 4.18 16.81 -15.14
CA ALA A 63 3.83 15.42 -15.42
C ALA A 63 2.84 14.85 -14.38
N ALA A 64 3.01 15.20 -13.10
CA ALA A 64 2.04 14.86 -12.06
C ALA A 64 0.66 15.50 -12.32
N ASP A 65 0.64 16.75 -12.79
CA ASP A 65 -0.61 17.44 -13.20
C ASP A 65 -1.26 16.76 -14.41
N GLU A 66 -0.46 16.33 -15.39
CA GLU A 66 -0.93 15.58 -16.55
C GLU A 66 -1.54 14.23 -16.15
N ALA A 67 -0.91 13.50 -15.23
CA ALA A 67 -1.46 12.27 -14.68
C ALA A 67 -2.79 12.50 -13.96
N ILE A 68 -2.94 13.58 -13.18
CA ILE A 68 -4.21 13.96 -12.54
C ILE A 68 -5.30 14.19 -13.61
N GLN A 69 -5.01 14.97 -14.64
CA GLN A 69 -5.97 15.26 -15.71
C GLN A 69 -6.45 14.00 -16.45
N ILE A 70 -5.57 13.00 -16.60
CA ILE A 70 -5.94 11.72 -17.21
C ILE A 70 -6.90 10.94 -16.30
N LEU A 71 -6.60 10.89 -14.99
CA LEU A 71 -7.41 10.17 -14.01
C LEU A 71 -8.81 10.81 -13.83
N GLU A 72 -8.86 12.14 -13.79
CA GLU A 72 -10.11 12.91 -13.69
C GLU A 72 -10.89 13.00 -15.01
N SER A 73 -10.36 12.48 -16.11
CA SER A 73 -11.04 12.59 -17.40
C SER A 73 -12.31 11.73 -17.45
N ASP A 74 -13.38 12.26 -18.05
CA ASP A 74 -14.62 11.52 -18.31
C ASP A 74 -14.48 10.44 -19.42
N LYS A 75 -13.27 10.25 -19.96
CA LYS A 75 -13.01 9.43 -21.14
C LYS A 75 -12.21 8.19 -20.76
N GLY A 76 -12.72 7.04 -21.18
CA GLY A 76 -12.06 5.75 -20.98
C GLY A 76 -12.45 5.06 -19.67
N THR A 77 -12.06 3.79 -19.55
CA THR A 77 -12.28 2.99 -18.34
C THR A 77 -11.23 3.34 -17.27
N PRO A 78 -11.54 3.13 -15.97
CA PRO A 78 -10.57 3.33 -14.89
C PRO A 78 -9.21 2.67 -15.16
N ALA A 79 -9.21 1.40 -15.58
CA ALA A 79 -7.98 0.69 -15.95
C ALA A 79 -7.18 1.35 -17.09
N HIS A 80 -7.85 1.87 -18.13
CA HIS A 80 -7.18 2.57 -19.22
C HIS A 80 -6.57 3.90 -18.76
N LYS A 81 -7.28 4.64 -17.89
CA LYS A 81 -6.75 5.87 -17.28
C LYS A 81 -5.54 5.55 -16.40
N ALA A 82 -5.62 4.49 -15.60
CA ALA A 82 -4.54 4.04 -14.73
C ALA A 82 -3.27 3.69 -15.53
N SER A 83 -3.41 2.91 -16.60
CA SER A 83 -2.28 2.53 -17.47
C SER A 83 -1.54 3.74 -18.07
N ASN A 84 -2.30 4.73 -18.56
CA ASN A 84 -1.73 5.97 -19.09
C ASN A 84 -1.03 6.80 -17.99
N ALA A 85 -1.65 6.92 -16.81
CA ALA A 85 -1.08 7.64 -15.69
C ALA A 85 0.21 6.97 -15.18
N ILE A 86 0.23 5.63 -15.03
CA ILE A 86 1.42 4.85 -14.64
C ILE A 86 2.58 5.14 -15.59
N SER A 87 2.33 5.14 -16.91
CA SER A 87 3.37 5.38 -17.91
C SER A 87 4.07 6.73 -17.74
N ILE A 88 3.30 7.80 -17.47
CA ILE A 88 3.82 9.16 -17.24
C ILE A 88 4.59 9.23 -15.92
N LEU A 89 4.03 8.62 -14.87
CA LEU A 89 4.59 8.62 -13.54
C LEU A 89 5.91 7.84 -13.46
N ASP A 90 6.01 6.72 -14.17
CA ASP A 90 7.24 5.93 -14.22
C ASP A 90 8.37 6.69 -14.93
N GLU A 91 8.07 7.38 -16.04
CA GLU A 91 9.06 8.20 -16.76
C GLU A 91 9.68 9.27 -15.85
N ILE A 92 8.85 10.03 -15.11
CA ILE A 92 9.36 11.06 -14.18
C ILE A 92 10.01 10.48 -12.93
N SER A 93 9.67 9.25 -12.55
CA SER A 93 10.32 8.55 -11.44
C SER A 93 11.78 8.30 -11.76
N GLN A 94 12.13 8.08 -13.03
CA GLN A 94 13.50 7.87 -13.50
C GLN A 94 14.30 9.17 -13.69
N ASP A 95 13.67 10.35 -13.59
CA ASP A 95 14.37 11.63 -13.76
C ASP A 95 15.44 11.82 -12.67
N PRO A 96 16.70 12.15 -13.03
CA PRO A 96 17.78 12.35 -12.05
C PRO A 96 17.54 13.57 -11.14
N ASN A 97 16.73 14.54 -11.55
CA ASN A 97 16.35 15.71 -10.76
C ASN A 97 15.15 15.45 -9.85
N CYS A 98 14.55 14.25 -9.89
CA CYS A 98 13.40 13.92 -9.06
C CYS A 98 13.78 13.81 -7.58
N PRO A 99 13.27 14.70 -6.70
CA PRO A 99 13.56 14.65 -5.27
C PRO A 99 13.08 13.33 -4.66
N LEU A 100 13.82 12.81 -3.68
CA LEU A 100 13.51 11.53 -3.03
C LEU A 100 12.06 11.43 -2.54
N TYR A 101 11.59 12.48 -1.84
CA TYR A 101 10.21 12.55 -1.36
C TYR A 101 9.18 12.43 -2.49
N ALA A 102 9.40 13.10 -3.63
CA ALA A 102 8.49 13.03 -4.77
C ALA A 102 8.51 11.62 -5.38
N ARG A 103 9.70 11.01 -5.50
CA ARG A 103 9.87 9.64 -6.01
C ARG A 103 9.13 8.62 -5.16
N THR A 104 9.22 8.70 -3.82
CA THR A 104 8.47 7.81 -2.91
C THR A 104 6.97 7.98 -3.08
N LYS A 105 6.49 9.23 -3.26
CA LYS A 105 5.07 9.47 -3.53
C LYS A 105 4.61 8.91 -4.86
N ILE A 106 5.39 9.15 -5.91
CA ILE A 106 5.13 8.60 -7.24
C ILE A 106 5.06 7.06 -7.17
N TRP A 107 6.00 6.42 -6.50
CA TRP A 107 6.01 4.97 -6.33
C TRP A 107 4.75 4.44 -5.62
N ASN A 108 4.36 5.04 -4.49
CA ASN A 108 3.11 4.69 -3.80
C ASN A 108 1.89 4.86 -4.73
N THR A 109 1.86 5.97 -5.47
CA THR A 109 0.78 6.26 -6.42
C THR A 109 0.70 5.21 -7.53
N VAL A 110 1.84 4.77 -8.07
CA VAL A 110 1.90 3.71 -9.08
C VAL A 110 1.36 2.39 -8.52
N SER A 111 1.76 2.00 -7.30
CA SER A 111 1.24 0.78 -6.67
C SER A 111 -0.28 0.82 -6.47
N LEU A 112 -0.85 1.97 -6.11
CA LEU A 112 -2.32 2.13 -6.04
C LEU A 112 -2.98 2.05 -7.42
N LEU A 113 -2.37 2.66 -8.44
CA LEU A 113 -2.89 2.60 -9.81
C LEU A 113 -2.87 1.19 -10.38
N GLU A 114 -1.90 0.36 -10.01
CA GLU A 114 -1.83 -1.05 -10.41
C GLU A 114 -3.05 -1.84 -9.91
N THR A 115 -3.54 -1.56 -8.69
CA THR A 115 -4.75 -2.22 -8.14
C THR A 115 -6.05 -1.91 -8.90
N ILE A 116 -6.10 -0.78 -9.62
CA ILE A 116 -7.25 -0.40 -10.46
C ILE A 116 -7.12 -0.99 -11.88
N GLN A 117 -5.89 -1.30 -12.29
CA GLN A 117 -5.60 -1.83 -13.62
C GLN A 117 -5.81 -3.34 -13.72
N ASP A 118 -5.46 -4.08 -12.67
CA ASP A 118 -5.69 -5.54 -12.55
C ASP A 118 -7.18 -5.90 -12.38
#